data_AF-A0A7C6YSL5-F1
#
_entry.id   AF-A0A7C6YSL5-F1
#
_cell.length_a   1.000
_cell.length_b   1.000
_cell.length_c   1.000
_cell.angle_alpha   90.00
_cell.angle_beta   90.00
_cell.angle_gamma   90.00
#
_symmetry.space_group_name_H-M   'P 1'
#
loop_
_entity.id
_entity.type
_entity.pdbx_description
1 polymer ?
#
loop_
_entity_poly.entity_id
_entity_poly.type
_entity_poly.pdbx_seq_one_letter_code
_entity_poly.pdbx_strand_id
1 'polypeptide(L)'
;MQKKGLSKRERQFLLKRVLDDDPFLNDEELAEKFNVSVQTIRLDRMELRLPELRERMKVVAKRHYSKVRSISVKEIVGELIDLELNKRAISVLDTNSTMTFGKSNIVRGDVIFSQANSLAIATIDASVALTHVANIKYKFPVYAGQRLVAKAEVTRVRGDKKFVFVRILVKGKEVFRGKFILVSLGDEVVL
;
A
#
# COMPACT_ATOMS: atom_id res chain seq x y z
N MET A 1 33.03 -32.97 7.21
CA MET A 1 33.51 -31.58 7.14
C MET A 1 32.60 -30.71 8.00
N GLN A 2 33.10 -30.18 9.13
CA GLN A 2 32.33 -29.24 9.96
C GLN A 2 32.13 -27.95 9.15
N LYS A 3 30.88 -27.58 8.87
CA LYS A 3 30.55 -26.27 8.28
C LYS A 3 30.95 -25.20 9.30
N LYS A 4 32.08 -24.52 9.06
CA LYS A 4 32.46 -23.32 9.80
C LYS A 4 31.30 -22.32 9.68
N GLY A 5 30.62 -22.05 10.79
CA GLY A 5 29.56 -21.05 10.83
C GLY A 5 30.11 -19.70 10.40
N LEU A 6 29.28 -18.90 9.74
CA LEU A 6 29.60 -17.51 9.39
C LEU A 6 30.17 -16.78 10.62
N SER A 7 31.26 -16.05 10.45
CA SER A 7 31.79 -15.25 11.55
C SER A 7 30.76 -14.19 11.95
N LYS A 8 30.79 -13.77 13.23
CA LYS A 8 29.86 -12.74 13.73
C LYS A 8 29.84 -11.49 12.85
N ARG A 9 31.02 -11.02 12.42
CA ARG A 9 31.16 -9.84 11.54
C ARG A 9 30.52 -10.04 10.17
N GLU A 10 30.76 -11.18 9.53
CA GLU A 10 30.17 -11.49 8.22
C GLU A 10 28.66 -11.65 8.33
N ARG A 11 28.18 -12.34 9.38
CA ARG A 11 26.75 -12.51 9.64
C ARG A 11 26.07 -11.16 9.86
N GLN A 12 26.64 -10.27 10.67
CA GLN A 12 26.12 -8.93 10.92
C GLN A 12 26.09 -8.07 9.65
N PHE A 13 27.15 -8.13 8.82
CA PHE A 13 27.18 -7.45 7.53
C PHE A 13 26.08 -7.94 6.59
N LEU A 14 25.93 -9.26 6.46
CA LEU A 14 24.89 -9.88 5.63
C LEU A 14 23.50 -9.63 6.18
N LEU A 15 23.31 -9.65 7.50
CA LEU A 15 22.04 -9.38 8.16
C LEU A 15 21.52 -7.99 7.80
N LYS A 16 22.38 -6.97 7.83
CA LYS A 16 22.02 -5.62 7.39
C LYS A 16 21.60 -5.59 5.92
N ARG A 17 22.38 -6.21 5.03
CA ARG A 17 22.03 -6.29 3.59
C ARG A 17 20.70 -7.00 3.35
N VAL A 18 20.49 -8.16 3.97
CA VAL A 18 19.26 -8.93 3.85
C VAL A 18 18.05 -8.12 4.32
N LEU A 19 18.21 -7.33 5.39
CA LEU A 19 17.15 -6.47 5.92
C LEU A 19 16.92 -5.20 5.11
N ASP A 20 17.96 -4.69 4.42
CA ASP A 20 17.83 -3.58 3.47
C ASP A 20 17.09 -4.03 2.19
N ASP A 21 17.33 -5.27 1.73
CA ASP A 21 16.70 -5.86 0.55
C ASP A 21 15.26 -6.35 0.83
N ASP A 22 15.05 -7.03 1.96
CA ASP A 22 13.75 -7.53 2.39
C ASP A 22 13.46 -7.16 3.87
N PRO A 23 12.84 -5.99 4.09
CA PRO A 23 12.55 -5.49 5.43
C PRO A 23 11.41 -6.22 6.12
N PHE A 24 10.73 -7.18 5.47
CA PHE A 24 9.61 -7.94 6.04
C PHE A 24 10.02 -9.23 6.74
N LEU A 25 11.29 -9.64 6.59
CA LEU A 25 11.80 -10.84 7.22
C LEU A 25 11.71 -10.75 8.75
N ASN A 26 11.09 -11.77 9.33
CA ASN A 26 10.98 -11.94 10.78
C ASN A 26 12.23 -12.63 11.35
N ASP A 27 12.40 -12.61 12.67
CA ASP A 27 13.62 -13.13 13.31
C ASP A 27 13.75 -14.66 13.20
N GLU A 28 12.65 -15.39 13.00
CA GLU A 28 12.66 -16.84 12.79
C GLU A 28 13.19 -17.18 11.40
N GLU A 29 12.70 -16.49 10.37
CA GLU A 29 13.18 -16.62 8.98
C GLU A 29 14.65 -16.24 8.85
N LEU A 30 15.09 -15.17 9.55
CA LEU A 30 16.50 -14.78 9.59
C LEU A 30 17.36 -15.83 10.31
N ALA A 31 16.86 -16.41 11.39
CA ALA A 31 17.57 -17.45 12.15
C ALA A 31 17.78 -18.70 11.31
N GLU A 32 16.75 -19.15 10.58
CA GLU A 32 16.86 -20.24 9.61
C GLU A 32 17.86 -19.91 8.50
N LYS A 33 17.77 -18.70 7.92
CA LYS A 33 18.64 -18.27 6.81
C LYS A 33 20.12 -18.22 7.18
N PHE A 34 20.44 -17.80 8.41
CA PHE A 34 21.82 -17.74 8.91
C PHE A 34 22.25 -19.00 9.68
N ASN A 35 21.35 -19.99 9.83
CA ASN A 35 21.55 -21.21 10.58
C ASN A 35 22.07 -20.95 12.01
N VAL A 36 21.42 -20.03 12.71
CA VAL A 36 21.71 -19.62 14.09
C VAL A 36 20.42 -19.60 14.91
N SER A 37 20.53 -19.43 16.24
CA SER A 37 19.33 -19.25 17.06
C SER A 37 18.67 -17.88 16.83
N VAL A 38 17.36 -17.80 17.02
CA VAL A 38 16.60 -16.53 17.02
C VAL A 38 17.20 -15.52 18.00
N GLN A 39 17.69 -16.00 19.16
CA GLN A 39 18.39 -15.17 20.14
C GLN A 39 19.66 -14.52 19.57
N THR A 40 20.41 -15.25 18.73
CA THR A 40 21.62 -14.72 18.08
C THR A 40 21.27 -13.60 17.09
N ILE A 41 20.20 -13.76 16.31
CA ILE A 41 19.69 -12.69 15.42
C ILE A 41 19.27 -11.46 16.22
N ARG A 42 18.53 -11.63 17.32
CA ARG A 42 18.12 -10.52 18.18
C ARG A 42 19.33 -9.75 18.74
N LEU A 43 20.35 -10.46 19.25
CA LEU A 43 21.57 -9.85 19.75
C LEU A 43 22.33 -9.08 18.65
N ASP A 44 22.50 -9.69 17.48
CA ASP A 44 23.18 -9.03 16.34
C ASP A 44 22.42 -7.78 15.88
N ARG A 45 21.09 -7.83 15.84
CA ARG A 45 20.26 -6.68 15.52
C ARG A 45 20.39 -5.56 16.56
N MET A 46 20.38 -5.89 17.85
CA MET A 46 20.54 -4.90 18.93
C MET A 46 21.89 -4.20 18.85
N GLU A 47 22.98 -4.94 18.61
CA GLU A 47 24.32 -4.37 18.43
C GLU A 47 24.39 -3.45 17.21
N LEU A 48 23.76 -3.84 16.09
CA LEU A 48 23.69 -3.04 14.88
C LEU A 48 22.64 -1.92 14.94
N ARG A 49 21.91 -1.78 16.07
CA ARG A 49 20.80 -0.83 16.25
C ARG A 49 19.71 -0.97 15.16
N LEU A 50 19.43 -2.20 14.74
CA LEU A 50 18.45 -2.50 13.70
C LEU A 50 17.02 -2.61 14.28
N PRO A 51 16.05 -1.85 13.75
CA PRO A 51 14.69 -1.76 14.29
C PRO A 51 13.89 -3.07 14.21
N GLU A 52 12.93 -3.23 15.13
CA GLU A 52 11.97 -4.35 15.17
C GLU A 52 11.11 -4.44 13.93
N LEU A 53 10.58 -5.64 13.65
CA LEU A 53 9.76 -5.88 12.46
C LEU A 53 8.61 -4.87 12.37
N ARG A 54 7.92 -4.63 13.50
CA ARG A 54 6.86 -3.60 13.58
C ARG A 54 7.35 -2.20 13.24
N GLU A 55 8.55 -1.82 13.65
CA GLU A 55 9.13 -0.51 13.35
C GLU A 55 9.58 -0.42 11.89
N ARG A 56 10.19 -1.48 11.36
CA ARG A 56 10.56 -1.61 9.94
C ARG A 56 9.33 -1.48 9.04
N MET A 57 8.23 -2.15 9.39
CA MET A 57 6.96 -2.04 8.67
C MET A 57 6.44 -0.59 8.63
N LYS A 58 6.53 0.15 9.75
CA LYS A 58 6.15 1.57 9.77
C LYS A 58 7.04 2.42 8.85
N VAL A 59 8.33 2.13 8.75
CA VAL A 59 9.26 2.87 7.88
C VAL A 59 8.99 2.58 6.41
N VAL A 60 8.72 1.33 6.05
CA VAL A 60 8.38 0.95 4.66
C VAL A 60 7.04 1.55 4.25
N ALA A 61 6.04 1.49 5.13
CA ALA A 61 4.78 2.19 4.93
C ALA A 61 5.04 3.69 4.68
N LYS A 62 5.85 4.35 5.53
CA LYS A 62 6.26 5.75 5.32
C LYS A 62 6.93 6.00 3.96
N ARG A 63 7.72 5.07 3.41
CA ARG A 63 8.33 5.23 2.07
C ARG A 63 7.29 5.25 0.95
N HIS A 64 6.31 4.34 0.95
CA HIS A 64 5.21 4.38 -0.03
C HIS A 64 4.38 5.65 0.10
N TYR A 65 4.10 6.05 1.34
CA TYR A 65 3.40 7.27 1.66
C TYR A 65 4.16 8.55 1.25
N SER A 66 5.50 8.56 1.32
CA SER A 66 6.32 9.70 0.90
C SER A 66 6.36 9.93 -0.62
N LYS A 67 5.98 8.93 -1.43
CA LYS A 67 5.88 9.06 -2.89
C LYS A 67 4.58 9.73 -3.32
N VAL A 68 3.56 9.76 -2.47
CA VAL A 68 2.28 10.42 -2.78
C VAL A 68 2.50 11.93 -2.77
N ARG A 69 2.16 12.60 -3.88
CA ARG A 69 2.28 14.07 -4.00
C ARG A 69 0.95 14.79 -4.09
N SER A 70 -0.09 14.10 -4.53
CA SER A 70 -1.37 14.66 -4.94
C SER A 70 -2.44 14.69 -3.84
N ILE A 71 -2.22 13.97 -2.74
CA ILE A 71 -3.15 13.88 -1.60
C ILE A 71 -2.35 13.63 -0.32
N SER A 72 -2.85 14.11 0.81
CA SER A 72 -2.25 13.76 2.10
C SER A 72 -2.41 12.27 2.34
N VAL A 73 -1.34 11.64 2.84
CA VAL A 73 -1.32 10.24 3.25
C VAL A 73 -2.48 9.89 4.20
N LYS A 74 -2.88 10.84 5.05
CA LYS A 74 -3.97 10.67 6.03
C LYS A 74 -5.36 10.66 5.41
N GLU A 75 -5.49 11.13 4.18
CA GLU A 75 -6.76 11.20 3.44
C GLU A 75 -6.97 9.98 2.54
N ILE A 76 -5.97 9.10 2.43
CA ILE A 76 -6.10 7.84 1.72
C ILE A 76 -6.94 6.89 2.56
N VAL A 77 -8.04 6.41 1.97
CA VAL A 77 -8.92 5.44 2.62
C VAL A 77 -8.35 4.04 2.41
N GLY A 78 -8.01 3.40 3.52
CA GLY A 78 -7.33 2.10 3.55
C GLY A 78 -5.81 2.22 3.64
N GLU A 79 -5.15 1.07 3.64
CA GLU A 79 -3.70 0.94 3.68
C GLU A 79 -3.15 0.89 2.25
N LEU A 80 -2.21 1.78 1.93
CA LEU A 80 -1.53 1.79 0.63
C LEU A 80 -0.41 0.74 0.65
N ILE A 81 -0.54 -0.30 -0.17
CA ILE A 81 0.41 -1.43 -0.22
C ILE A 81 1.47 -1.21 -1.29
N ASP A 82 1.07 -0.69 -2.45
CA ASP A 82 1.97 -0.45 -3.57
C ASP A 82 1.60 0.83 -4.31
N LEU A 83 2.62 1.53 -4.81
CA LEU A 83 2.46 2.77 -5.55
C LEU A 83 3.61 2.99 -6.54
N GLU A 84 3.24 3.03 -7.82
CA GLU A 84 4.02 3.53 -8.92
C GLU A 84 3.30 4.72 -9.55
N LEU A 85 3.83 5.91 -9.31
CA LEU A 85 3.28 7.17 -9.81
C LEU A 85 3.06 7.15 -11.34
N ASN A 86 1.92 7.68 -11.75
CA ASN A 86 1.41 7.69 -13.12
C ASN A 86 1.28 6.30 -13.79
N LYS A 87 1.36 5.20 -13.04
CA LYS A 87 1.24 3.84 -13.57
C LYS A 87 0.18 3.02 -12.84
N ARG A 88 0.43 2.66 -11.58
CA ARG A 88 -0.44 1.76 -10.82
C ARG A 88 -0.34 2.00 -9.33
N ALA A 89 -1.38 1.64 -8.59
CA ALA A 89 -1.36 1.62 -7.14
C ALA A 89 -2.28 0.52 -6.59
N ILE A 90 -1.98 0.07 -5.38
CA ILE A 90 -2.78 -0.94 -4.68
C ILE A 90 -3.05 -0.45 -3.27
N SER A 91 -4.33 -0.44 -2.87
CA SER A 91 -4.71 -0.26 -1.46
C SER A 91 -5.59 -1.40 -0.97
N VAL A 92 -5.59 -1.56 0.34
CA VAL A 92 -6.37 -2.57 1.04
C VAL A 92 -7.21 -1.90 2.11
N LEU A 93 -8.46 -2.32 2.25
CA LEU A 93 -9.34 -1.88 3.32
C LEU A 93 -10.03 -3.09 3.95
N ASP A 94 -9.77 -3.33 5.22
CA ASP A 94 -10.51 -4.29 6.02
C ASP A 94 -11.81 -3.62 6.52
N THR A 95 -12.96 -4.11 6.06
CA THR A 95 -14.25 -3.50 6.39
C THR A 95 -14.74 -3.93 7.78
N ASN A 96 -15.40 -3.03 8.48
CA ASN A 96 -15.98 -3.30 9.80
C ASN A 96 -17.45 -2.84 9.86
N SER A 97 -18.13 -3.10 10.97
CA SER A 97 -19.55 -2.78 11.15
C SER A 97 -19.85 -1.27 11.10
N THR A 98 -18.90 -0.40 11.46
CA THR A 98 -19.12 1.06 11.41
C THR A 98 -19.17 1.60 9.98
N MET A 99 -18.68 0.84 9.01
CA MET A 99 -18.74 1.13 7.58
C MET A 99 -20.02 0.63 6.90
N THR A 100 -20.98 0.08 7.64
CA THR A 100 -22.18 -0.56 7.09
C THR A 100 -23.46 0.23 7.32
N PHE A 101 -24.50 -0.12 6.58
CA PHE A 101 -25.87 0.22 6.99
C PHE A 101 -26.25 -0.68 8.17
N GLY A 102 -26.55 -0.06 9.33
CA GLY A 102 -26.68 -0.77 10.62
C GLY A 102 -27.67 -1.93 10.69
N LYS A 103 -28.57 -2.09 9.70
CA LYS A 103 -29.53 -3.21 9.65
C LYS A 103 -29.13 -4.36 8.70
N SER A 104 -28.28 -4.12 7.70
CA SER A 104 -28.00 -5.09 6.63
C SER A 104 -26.57 -5.64 6.62
N ASN A 105 -25.68 -5.06 7.44
CA ASN A 105 -24.25 -5.38 7.46
C ASN A 105 -23.56 -5.19 6.08
N ILE A 106 -24.23 -4.49 5.15
CA ILE A 106 -23.71 -4.15 3.83
C ILE A 106 -22.88 -2.88 3.96
N VAL A 107 -21.65 -2.93 3.48
CA VAL A 107 -20.74 -1.78 3.42
C VAL A 107 -21.33 -0.71 2.53
N ARG A 108 -21.35 0.52 3.02
CA ARG A 108 -21.95 1.61 2.27
C ARG A 108 -21.14 1.95 1.03
N GLY A 109 -21.83 2.35 -0.04
CA GLY A 109 -21.20 2.68 -1.31
C GLY A 109 -20.17 3.80 -1.20
N ASP A 110 -20.40 4.80 -0.34
CA ASP A 110 -19.46 5.90 -0.08
C ASP A 110 -18.09 5.41 0.39
N VAL A 111 -18.04 4.36 1.21
CA VAL A 111 -16.78 3.80 1.72
C VAL A 111 -15.97 3.19 0.58
N ILE A 112 -16.62 2.37 -0.25
CA ILE A 112 -16.00 1.71 -1.41
C ILE A 112 -15.54 2.77 -2.43
N PHE A 113 -16.38 3.77 -2.70
CA PHE A 113 -16.04 4.88 -3.57
C PHE A 113 -14.85 5.68 -3.03
N SER A 114 -14.83 5.99 -1.74
CA SER A 114 -13.75 6.77 -1.12
C SER A 114 -12.41 6.05 -1.19
N GLN A 115 -12.38 4.72 -0.99
CA GLN A 115 -11.18 3.91 -1.24
C GLN A 115 -10.72 4.01 -2.70
N ALA A 116 -11.63 3.84 -3.66
CA ALA A 116 -11.28 3.91 -5.07
C ALA A 116 -10.80 5.30 -5.51
N ASN A 117 -11.49 6.34 -5.06
CA ASN A 117 -11.22 7.72 -5.42
C ASN A 117 -9.88 8.20 -4.85
N SER A 118 -9.66 7.99 -3.55
CA SER A 118 -8.40 8.36 -2.90
C SER A 118 -7.20 7.62 -3.49
N LEU A 119 -7.35 6.33 -3.82
CA LEU A 119 -6.30 5.57 -4.51
C LEU A 119 -6.02 6.11 -5.92
N ALA A 120 -7.07 6.46 -6.68
CA ALA A 120 -6.90 7.04 -8.01
C ALA A 120 -6.11 8.34 -7.95
N ILE A 121 -6.47 9.24 -7.03
CA ILE A 121 -5.76 10.50 -6.80
C ILE A 121 -4.30 10.23 -6.40
N ALA A 122 -4.07 9.35 -5.42
CA ALA A 122 -2.73 9.01 -4.93
C ALA A 122 -1.80 8.42 -6.01
N THR A 123 -2.36 7.83 -7.06
CA THR A 123 -1.59 7.28 -8.18
C THR A 123 -0.99 8.37 -9.07
N ILE A 124 -1.51 9.60 -9.01
CA ILE A 124 -1.11 10.69 -9.88
C ILE A 124 0.11 11.44 -9.34
N ASP A 125 1.14 11.62 -10.18
CA ASP A 125 2.23 12.56 -9.92
C ASP A 125 1.74 13.98 -10.27
N ALA A 126 1.19 14.67 -9.29
CA ALA A 126 0.85 16.08 -9.35
C ALA A 126 0.83 16.66 -7.93
N SER A 127 1.06 17.96 -7.77
CA SER A 127 0.93 18.65 -6.48
C SER A 127 -0.53 18.69 -6.01
N VAL A 128 -1.45 18.90 -6.96
CA VAL A 128 -2.89 18.89 -6.71
C VAL A 128 -3.55 18.09 -7.83
N ALA A 129 -4.31 17.07 -7.48
CA ALA A 129 -5.15 16.33 -8.42
C ALA A 129 -6.58 16.25 -7.89
N LEU A 130 -7.53 16.53 -8.77
CA LEU A 130 -8.95 16.55 -8.46
C LEU A 130 -9.70 15.58 -9.36
N THR A 131 -10.69 14.90 -8.79
CA THR A 131 -11.60 14.06 -9.57
C THR A 131 -12.61 14.93 -10.30
N HIS A 132 -12.46 15.03 -11.62
CA HIS A 132 -13.40 15.76 -12.46
C HIS A 132 -14.62 14.90 -12.77
N VAL A 133 -14.42 13.65 -13.22
CA VAL A 133 -15.51 12.73 -13.56
C VAL A 133 -15.21 11.35 -13.01
N ALA A 134 -16.21 10.67 -12.47
CA ALA A 134 -16.12 9.26 -12.10
C ALA A 134 -17.32 8.49 -12.67
N ASN A 135 -17.05 7.45 -13.47
CA ASN A 135 -18.06 6.48 -13.90
C ASN A 135 -17.85 5.17 -13.15
N ILE A 136 -18.79 4.85 -12.26
CA ILE A 136 -18.65 3.77 -11.29
C ILE A 136 -19.76 2.73 -11.44
N LYS A 137 -19.44 1.48 -11.11
CA LYS A 137 -20.36 0.34 -11.10
C LYS A 137 -20.13 -0.50 -9.85
N TYR A 138 -21.18 -0.61 -9.03
CA TYR A 138 -21.25 -1.57 -7.94
C TYR A 138 -21.80 -2.88 -8.49
N LYS A 139 -20.97 -3.92 -8.54
CA LYS A 139 -21.32 -5.21 -9.14
C LYS A 139 -21.96 -6.17 -8.15
N PHE A 140 -21.41 -6.21 -6.93
CA PHE A 140 -21.85 -7.10 -5.89
C PHE A 140 -21.81 -6.40 -4.53
N PRO A 141 -22.72 -6.74 -3.61
CA PRO A 141 -22.67 -6.22 -2.25
C PRO A 141 -21.40 -6.70 -1.54
N VAL A 142 -20.87 -5.82 -0.69
CA VAL A 142 -19.74 -6.08 0.20
C VAL A 142 -20.27 -6.05 1.62
N TYR A 143 -19.81 -6.97 2.47
CA TYR A 143 -20.25 -7.10 3.86
C TYR A 143 -19.12 -6.74 4.82
N ALA A 144 -19.44 -6.40 6.07
CA ALA A 144 -18.42 -6.19 7.10
C ALA A 144 -17.57 -7.46 7.31
N GLY A 145 -16.30 -7.25 7.69
CA GLY A 145 -15.32 -8.32 7.85
C GLY A 145 -14.70 -8.80 6.54
N GLN A 146 -15.04 -8.18 5.41
CA GLN A 146 -14.44 -8.48 4.12
C GLN A 146 -13.26 -7.56 3.84
N ARG A 147 -12.19 -8.14 3.29
CA ARG A 147 -11.01 -7.39 2.84
C ARG A 147 -11.19 -6.95 1.40
N LEU A 148 -11.22 -5.64 1.19
CA LEU A 148 -11.29 -5.00 -0.11
C LEU A 148 -9.88 -4.74 -0.64
N VAL A 149 -9.55 -5.32 -1.80
CA VAL A 149 -8.29 -5.06 -2.51
C VAL A 149 -8.57 -4.16 -3.71
N ALA A 150 -8.19 -2.89 -3.60
CA ALA A 150 -8.31 -1.90 -4.67
C ALA A 150 -7.05 -1.88 -5.52
N LYS A 151 -7.21 -1.87 -6.83
CA LYS A 151 -6.13 -1.77 -7.82
C LYS A 151 -6.46 -0.63 -8.77
N ALA A 152 -5.59 0.39 -8.80
CA ALA A 152 -5.67 1.51 -9.72
C ALA A 152 -4.62 1.35 -10.83
N GLU A 153 -4.99 1.74 -12.05
CA GLU A 153 -4.14 1.72 -13.23
C GLU A 153 -4.38 2.98 -14.06
N VAL A 154 -3.32 3.69 -14.40
CA VAL A 154 -3.38 4.85 -15.29
C VAL A 154 -3.40 4.34 -16.72
N THR A 155 -4.57 4.48 -17.35
CA THR A 155 -4.82 3.94 -18.69
C THR A 155 -4.50 4.91 -19.81
N ARG A 156 -4.59 6.22 -19.53
CA ARG A 156 -4.35 7.27 -20.52
C ARG A 156 -4.01 8.58 -19.82
N VAL A 157 -3.16 9.38 -20.45
CA VAL A 157 -2.91 10.78 -20.10
C VAL A 157 -3.18 11.63 -21.34
N ARG A 158 -3.91 12.72 -21.19
CA ARG A 158 -4.23 13.67 -22.28
C ARG A 158 -4.23 15.09 -21.73
N GLY A 159 -3.15 15.83 -21.95
CA GLY A 159 -2.97 17.15 -21.36
C GLY A 159 -2.99 17.07 -19.83
N ASP A 160 -3.80 17.90 -19.20
CA ASP A 160 -4.06 17.96 -17.76
C ASP A 160 -4.92 16.79 -17.23
N LYS A 161 -5.57 16.03 -18.14
CA LYS A 161 -6.48 14.94 -17.78
C LYS A 161 -5.76 13.59 -17.70
N LYS A 162 -5.92 12.91 -16.57
CA LYS A 162 -5.40 11.56 -16.31
C LYS A 162 -6.55 10.58 -16.09
N PHE A 163 -6.57 9.51 -16.86
CA PHE A 163 -7.63 8.50 -16.85
C PHE A 163 -7.17 7.31 -16.02
N VAL A 164 -7.76 7.15 -14.85
CA VAL A 164 -7.42 6.09 -13.90
C VAL A 164 -8.56 5.09 -13.81
N PHE A 165 -8.25 3.83 -14.04
CA PHE A 165 -9.19 2.75 -13.91
C PHE A 165 -8.94 2.01 -12.60
N VAL A 166 -9.99 1.87 -11.79
CA VAL A 166 -9.91 1.23 -10.48
C VAL A 166 -10.84 0.04 -10.43
N ARG A 167 -10.32 -1.09 -9.94
CA ARG A 167 -11.11 -2.29 -9.61
C ARG A 167 -10.93 -2.62 -8.14
N ILE A 168 -12.02 -2.97 -7.47
CA ILE A 168 -11.96 -3.49 -6.09
C ILE A 168 -12.43 -4.93 -6.10
N LEU A 169 -11.64 -5.80 -5.48
CA LEU A 169 -11.87 -7.22 -5.40
C LEU A 169 -12.03 -7.69 -3.96
N VAL A 170 -12.90 -8.67 -3.75
CA VAL A 170 -13.03 -9.44 -2.51
C VAL A 170 -12.80 -10.90 -2.85
N LYS A 171 -11.78 -11.52 -2.23
CA LYS A 171 -11.41 -12.93 -2.51
C LYS A 171 -11.30 -13.24 -4.02
N GLY A 172 -10.73 -12.31 -4.79
CA GLY A 172 -10.56 -12.44 -6.25
C GLY A 172 -11.79 -12.10 -7.10
N LYS A 173 -12.97 -11.84 -6.51
CA LYS A 173 -14.17 -11.42 -7.24
C LYS A 173 -14.26 -9.91 -7.33
N GLU A 174 -14.42 -9.37 -8.54
CA GLU A 174 -14.58 -7.91 -8.76
C GLU A 174 -15.95 -7.44 -8.26
N VAL A 175 -15.96 -6.68 -7.17
CA VAL A 175 -17.17 -6.15 -6.52
C VAL A 175 -17.48 -4.73 -6.95
N PHE A 176 -16.46 -3.97 -7.36
CA PHE A 176 -16.61 -2.59 -7.82
C PHE A 176 -15.64 -2.28 -8.96
N ARG A 177 -16.07 -1.41 -9.85
CA ARG A 177 -15.28 -0.88 -10.96
C ARG A 177 -15.54 0.60 -11.13
N GLY A 178 -14.48 1.40 -11.30
CA GLY A 178 -14.57 2.83 -11.57
C GLY A 178 -13.61 3.27 -12.68
N LYS A 179 -14.06 4.17 -13.54
CA LYS A 179 -13.23 4.96 -14.46
C LYS A 179 -13.24 6.39 -13.95
N PHE A 180 -12.09 6.88 -13.51
CA PHE A 180 -11.88 8.22 -12.98
C PHE A 180 -11.13 9.06 -14.01
N ILE A 181 -11.61 10.28 -14.22
CA ILE A 181 -10.91 11.32 -14.97
C ILE A 181 -10.47 12.34 -13.94
N LEU A 182 -9.16 12.38 -13.71
CA LEU A 182 -8.52 13.30 -12.80
C LEU A 182 -7.96 14.48 -13.60
N VAL A 183 -8.00 15.67 -13.01
CA VAL A 183 -7.33 16.86 -13.54
C VAL A 183 -6.24 17.27 -12.56
N SER A 184 -5.03 17.51 -13.05
CA SER A 184 -3.96 18.10 -12.27
C SER A 184 -3.95 19.61 -12.41
N LEU A 185 -3.99 20.33 -11.28
CA LEU A 185 -3.79 21.78 -11.26
C LEU A 185 -2.30 22.02 -11.10
N GLY A 186 -1.59 22.39 -12.17
CA GLY A 186 -0.12 22.42 -12.10
C GLY A 186 0.70 23.04 -13.22
N ASP A 187 0.16 23.31 -14.42
CA ASP A 187 0.94 23.99 -15.48
C ASP A 187 0.31 25.28 -16.02
N GLU A 188 -0.82 25.75 -15.45
CA GLU A 188 -1.33 27.11 -15.64
C GLU A 188 -2.55 27.31 -14.71
N VAL A 189 -2.31 27.89 -13.54
CA VAL A 189 -3.35 28.63 -12.82
C VAL A 189 -2.74 29.99 -12.52
N VAL A 190 -2.71 30.84 -13.54
CA VAL A 190 -2.64 32.28 -13.34
C VAL A 190 -4.08 32.72 -13.09
N LEU A 191 -4.26 33.28 -11.89
CA LEU A 191 -5.44 33.89 -11.26
C LEU A 191 -6.70 34.09 -12.11
#